data_AF-A0A166T3A7-F1
#
_entry.id   AF-A0A166T3A7-F1
#
_cell.length_a   1.000
_cell.length_b   1.000
_cell.length_c   1.000
_cell.angle_alpha   90.00
_cell.angle_beta   90.00
_cell.angle_gamma   90.00
#
_symmetry.space_group_name_H-M   'P 1'
#
loop_
_entity.id
_entity.type
_entity.pdbx_description
1 polymer ?
#
loop_
_entity_poly.entity_id
_entity_poly.type
_entity_poly.pdbx_seq_one_letter_code
_entity_poly.pdbx_strand_id
1 'polypeptide(L)'
;MDNTCGEPDDLNKLNVIHVTGTKGKGSTSAFTSSILLLCKAKPDWKIGLYTSPHIAAVRERVRVNGRLISEEFAKFFFEVWDSLEAPKVCGYLVKFSLSLDNARLSRDTLQTLLRNPCTSVCYLVAFHAFYTLKVDATILEVGIGGTYNSTIIVPKPVVTGITSLGLGHQGVLGVPALPVNQPDDAMEVLRKRAEELKASEFTIVPATGLSDIELGLAGAHQVLNACLAVAMAQKFLEVKESLKPESTLSKAFVEGLEQVRWPGRCQIIQDPKGRATWFLDGAHTIESLDCCIRWFVSPGVAIPLEASYVEPLPCIRMFNITHGRSGPSLLRAMNAAKLDQLKLYGRDEDPEMIFDEAIFCTNTTYIDGASNHDLVSLRDASFSNSSRASS
;
A
#
# COMPACT_ATOMS: atom_id res chain seq x y z
N MET A 1 29.68 -11.04 12.58
CA MET A 1 28.25 -11.42 12.70
C MET A 1 28.24 -12.84 13.24
N ASP A 2 27.52 -13.09 14.32
CA ASP A 2 27.37 -14.44 14.87
C ASP A 2 26.64 -15.32 13.84
N ASN A 3 27.14 -16.53 13.59
CA ASN A 3 26.71 -17.42 12.48
C ASN A 3 25.31 -18.06 12.70
N THR A 4 24.41 -17.41 13.44
CA THR A 4 23.12 -17.97 13.88
C THR A 4 21.90 -17.36 13.19
N CYS A 5 22.08 -16.53 12.17
CA CYS A 5 20.99 -15.93 11.40
C CYS A 5 21.21 -16.19 9.91
N GLY A 6 20.24 -16.82 9.24
CA GLY A 6 20.32 -17.01 7.79
C GLY A 6 19.44 -18.10 7.19
N GLU A 7 18.73 -18.88 8.00
CA GLU A 7 17.77 -19.86 7.51
C GLU A 7 16.38 -19.21 7.34
N PRO A 8 15.57 -19.58 6.34
CA PRO A 8 14.24 -19.00 6.14
C PRO A 8 13.35 -19.06 7.39
N ASP A 9 13.50 -20.10 8.20
CA ASP A 9 12.74 -20.27 9.44
C ASP A 9 13.05 -19.21 10.52
N ASP A 10 14.20 -18.53 10.46
CA ASP A 10 14.50 -17.41 11.36
C ASP A 10 13.53 -16.25 11.16
N LEU A 11 12.97 -16.08 9.96
CA LEU A 11 11.99 -15.03 9.67
C LEU A 11 10.67 -15.23 10.39
N ASN A 12 10.36 -16.45 10.85
CA ASN A 12 9.17 -16.71 11.65
C ASN A 12 9.23 -15.98 13.02
N LYS A 13 10.43 -15.64 13.52
CA LYS A 13 10.62 -14.88 14.76
C LYS A 13 10.03 -13.47 14.70
N LEU A 14 9.80 -12.95 13.50
CA LEU A 14 9.24 -11.61 13.28
C LEU A 14 7.71 -11.53 13.45
N ASN A 15 7.05 -12.68 13.69
CA ASN A 15 5.59 -12.79 13.86
C ASN A 15 4.83 -11.97 12.81
N VAL A 16 4.93 -12.40 11.55
CA VAL A 16 4.47 -11.61 10.41
C VAL A 16 2.95 -11.70 10.23
N ILE A 17 2.31 -10.55 10.09
CA ILE A 17 0.96 -10.36 9.54
C ILE A 17 1.13 -9.96 8.08
N HIS A 18 0.70 -10.83 7.17
CA HIS A 18 0.90 -10.61 5.74
C HIS A 18 -0.33 -9.94 5.14
N VAL A 19 -0.14 -8.84 4.41
CA VAL A 19 -1.24 -8.13 3.74
C VAL A 19 -1.03 -8.16 2.23
N THR A 20 -1.91 -8.86 1.53
CA THR A 20 -1.87 -8.99 0.06
C THR A 20 -3.16 -8.52 -0.58
N GLY A 21 -3.17 -8.39 -1.90
CA GLY A 21 -4.32 -7.95 -2.70
C GLY A 21 -3.96 -6.84 -3.68
N THR A 22 -4.95 -6.31 -4.40
CA THR A 22 -4.71 -5.29 -5.43
C THR A 22 -4.96 -3.89 -4.88
N LYS A 23 -6.07 -3.68 -4.18
CA LYS A 23 -6.47 -2.37 -3.61
C LYS A 23 -6.69 -2.50 -2.12
N GLY A 24 -6.26 -1.50 -1.35
CA GLY A 24 -6.46 -1.46 0.11
C GLY A 24 -5.28 -1.91 0.96
N LYS A 25 -4.28 -2.60 0.41
CA LYS A 25 -3.12 -3.15 1.16
C LYS A 25 -2.46 -2.15 2.12
N GLY A 26 -1.99 -1.00 1.62
CA GLY A 26 -1.38 0.03 2.45
C GLY A 26 -2.30 0.57 3.55
N SER A 27 -3.58 0.82 3.23
CA SER A 27 -4.57 1.29 4.23
C SER A 27 -4.83 0.24 5.30
N THR A 28 -5.08 -1.02 4.91
CA THR A 28 -5.26 -2.13 5.85
C THR A 28 -4.02 -2.35 6.71
N SER A 29 -2.82 -2.21 6.14
CA SER A 29 -1.56 -2.33 6.88
C SER A 29 -1.40 -1.20 7.90
N ALA A 30 -1.77 0.03 7.53
CA ALA A 30 -1.79 1.19 8.41
C ALA A 30 -2.77 1.04 9.58
N PHE A 31 -3.99 0.60 9.31
CA PHE A 31 -4.99 0.30 10.35
C PHE A 31 -4.49 -0.80 11.30
N THR A 32 -3.99 -1.91 10.76
CA THR A 32 -3.48 -3.03 11.57
C THR A 32 -2.34 -2.58 12.48
N SER A 33 -1.38 -1.83 11.93
CA SER A 33 -0.26 -1.31 12.70
C SER A 33 -0.70 -0.35 13.80
N SER A 34 -1.69 0.51 13.55
CA SER A 34 -2.21 1.46 14.53
C SER A 34 -2.97 0.75 15.66
N ILE A 35 -3.82 -0.23 15.32
CA ILE A 35 -4.54 -1.06 16.30
C ILE A 35 -3.56 -1.78 17.23
N LEU A 36 -2.56 -2.48 16.66
CA LEU A 36 -1.60 -3.23 17.46
C LEU A 36 -0.70 -2.32 18.30
N LEU A 37 -0.36 -1.13 17.82
CA LEU A 37 0.39 -0.13 18.57
C LEU A 37 -0.37 0.37 19.81
N LEU A 38 -1.70 0.53 19.72
CA LEU A 38 -2.53 0.97 20.84
C LEU A 38 -3.03 -0.19 21.72
N CYS A 39 -2.89 -1.43 21.27
CA CYS A 39 -3.40 -2.59 21.98
C CYS A 39 -2.67 -2.80 23.31
N LYS A 40 -3.38 -2.57 24.42
CA LYS A 40 -2.82 -2.68 25.78
C LYS A 40 -2.55 -4.12 26.24
N ALA A 41 -2.92 -5.13 25.45
CA ALA A 41 -2.54 -6.51 25.75
C ALA A 41 -1.01 -6.67 25.81
N LYS A 42 -0.28 -5.87 25.01
CA LYS A 42 1.19 -5.87 24.94
C LYS A 42 1.73 -4.47 24.73
N PRO A 43 1.75 -3.63 25.78
CA PRO A 43 2.22 -2.25 25.67
C PRO A 43 3.71 -2.16 25.32
N ASP A 44 4.48 -3.22 25.59
CA ASP A 44 5.92 -3.27 25.34
C ASP A 44 6.29 -3.80 23.95
N TRP A 45 5.32 -4.27 23.16
CA TRP A 45 5.60 -4.80 21.84
C TRP A 45 6.06 -3.72 20.89
N LYS A 46 7.15 -4.03 20.20
CA LYS A 46 7.65 -3.23 19.09
C LYS A 46 6.97 -3.67 17.81
N ILE A 47 6.25 -2.76 17.18
CA ILE A 47 5.46 -2.99 15.96
C ILE A 47 6.25 -2.51 14.75
N GLY A 48 6.62 -3.45 13.87
CA GLY A 48 7.21 -3.17 12.57
C GLY A 48 6.14 -3.08 11.49
N LEU A 49 6.28 -2.12 10.58
CA LEU A 49 5.41 -1.99 9.41
C LEU A 49 6.26 -1.77 8.17
N TYR A 50 6.08 -2.63 7.17
CA TYR A 50 6.62 -2.43 5.84
C TYR A 50 5.51 -2.15 4.83
N THR A 51 5.67 -1.08 4.05
CA THR A 51 4.72 -0.67 3.00
C THR A 51 5.40 -0.26 1.70
N SER A 52 4.67 -0.32 0.58
CA SER A 52 5.18 0.16 -0.70
C SER A 52 4.08 0.61 -1.68
N PRO A 53 4.38 1.55 -2.60
CA PRO A 53 5.59 2.38 -2.68
C PRO A 53 5.64 3.46 -1.59
N HIS A 54 6.73 4.21 -1.52
CA HIS A 54 6.80 5.47 -0.77
C HIS A 54 6.30 6.65 -1.63
N ILE A 55 5.97 7.77 -1.00
CA ILE A 55 5.56 9.01 -1.66
C ILE A 55 6.72 9.98 -1.80
N ALA A 56 7.44 10.30 -0.72
CA ALA A 56 8.50 11.31 -0.75
C ALA A 56 9.89 10.72 -0.46
N ALA A 57 10.02 9.78 0.47
CA ALA A 57 11.30 9.21 0.87
C ALA A 57 11.25 7.69 1.05
N VAL A 58 12.32 7.00 0.65
CA VAL A 58 12.43 5.53 0.76
C VAL A 58 12.23 5.00 2.19
N ARG A 59 12.59 5.80 3.20
CA ARG A 59 12.39 5.49 4.62
C ARG A 59 10.91 5.29 4.99
N GLU A 60 9.97 5.83 4.23
CA GLU A 60 8.53 5.59 4.42
C GLU A 60 8.14 4.13 4.29
N ARG A 61 8.96 3.33 3.59
CA ARG A 61 8.73 1.90 3.45
C ARG A 61 8.92 1.13 4.75
N VAL A 62 9.64 1.66 5.74
CA VAL A 62 9.97 0.96 6.99
C VAL A 62 9.59 1.83 8.18
N ARG A 63 8.65 1.35 9.00
CA ARG A 63 8.25 2.00 10.25
C ARG A 63 8.42 1.07 11.44
N VAL A 64 8.76 1.67 12.57
CA VAL A 64 8.84 1.00 13.87
C VAL A 64 8.07 1.85 14.88
N ASN A 65 7.09 1.25 15.56
CA ASN A 65 6.17 1.91 16.49
C ASN A 65 5.50 3.15 15.87
N GLY A 66 5.01 3.01 14.65
CA GLY A 66 4.33 4.07 13.90
C GLY A 66 5.23 5.19 13.36
N ARG A 67 6.53 5.19 13.69
CA ARG A 67 7.49 6.20 13.23
C ARG A 67 8.31 5.68 12.07
N LEU A 68 8.65 6.58 11.14
CA LEU A 68 9.64 6.31 10.11
C LEU A 68 10.94 5.84 10.77
N ILE A 69 11.57 4.82 10.19
CA ILE A 69 12.93 4.48 10.59
C ILE A 69 13.84 5.70 10.46
N SER A 70 14.76 5.83 11.43
CA SER A 70 15.72 6.93 11.47
C SER A 70 16.72 6.84 10.30
N GLU A 71 17.76 7.67 10.33
CA GLU A 71 18.89 7.55 9.41
C GLU A 71 19.66 6.21 9.55
N GLU A 72 19.35 5.41 10.58
CA GLU A 72 19.76 4.00 10.67
C GLU A 72 19.35 3.17 9.44
N PHE A 73 18.35 3.61 8.66
CA PHE A 73 18.06 2.98 7.37
C PHE A 73 19.29 2.88 6.47
N ALA A 74 20.14 3.92 6.42
CA ALA A 74 21.35 3.90 5.61
C ALA A 74 22.35 2.85 6.14
N LYS A 75 22.50 2.77 7.47
CA LYS A 75 23.32 1.73 8.11
C LYS A 75 22.82 0.33 7.73
N PHE A 76 21.52 0.05 7.90
CA PHE A 76 20.95 -1.26 7.55
C PHE A 76 21.02 -1.56 6.05
N PHE A 77 20.89 -0.52 5.21
CA PHE A 77 21.09 -0.65 3.78
C PHE A 77 22.52 -1.11 3.45
N PHE A 78 23.55 -0.45 3.99
CA PHE A 78 24.93 -0.83 3.73
C PHE A 78 25.29 -2.19 4.33
N GLU A 79 24.78 -2.54 5.52
CA GLU A 79 24.98 -3.88 6.10
C GLU A 79 24.41 -5.00 5.20
N VAL A 80 23.22 -4.77 4.62
CA VAL A 80 22.63 -5.69 3.63
C VAL A 80 23.42 -5.67 2.32
N TRP A 81 23.80 -4.50 1.84
CA TRP A 81 24.54 -4.33 0.59
C TRP A 81 25.90 -5.04 0.63
N ASP A 82 26.69 -4.79 1.67
CA ASP A 82 27.99 -5.43 1.88
C ASP A 82 27.86 -6.95 2.01
N SER A 83 26.76 -7.42 2.63
CA SER A 83 26.46 -8.85 2.72
C SER A 83 26.12 -9.46 1.35
N LEU A 84 25.45 -8.72 0.47
CA LEU A 84 25.14 -9.16 -0.90
C LEU A 84 26.38 -9.16 -1.80
N GLU A 85 27.31 -8.22 -1.60
CA GLU A 85 28.59 -8.15 -2.33
C GLU A 85 29.64 -9.15 -1.82
N ALA A 86 29.39 -9.80 -0.66
CA ALA A 86 30.30 -10.79 -0.12
C ALA A 86 30.58 -11.91 -1.13
N PRO A 87 31.85 -12.32 -1.35
CA PRO A 87 32.23 -13.26 -2.42
C PRO A 87 31.44 -14.58 -2.43
N LYS A 88 31.05 -15.07 -1.25
CA LYS A 88 30.24 -16.29 -1.09
C LYS A 88 28.83 -16.11 -1.67
N VAL A 89 28.19 -14.97 -1.40
CA VAL A 89 26.82 -14.66 -1.86
C VAL A 89 26.83 -14.33 -3.34
N CYS A 90 27.75 -13.48 -3.81
CA CYS A 90 27.95 -13.26 -5.24
C CYS A 90 28.21 -14.58 -5.99
N GLY A 91 29.06 -15.46 -5.44
CA GLY A 91 29.32 -16.77 -6.03
C GLY A 91 28.07 -17.65 -6.14
N TYR A 92 27.18 -17.61 -5.16
CA TYR A 92 25.89 -18.31 -5.20
C TYR A 92 24.94 -17.70 -6.24
N LEU A 93 24.78 -16.37 -6.25
CA LEU A 93 23.93 -15.67 -7.21
C LEU A 93 24.39 -15.87 -8.65
N VAL A 94 25.70 -15.88 -8.90
CA VAL A 94 26.29 -16.23 -10.20
C VAL A 94 25.91 -17.66 -10.58
N LYS A 95 26.12 -18.65 -9.69
CA LYS A 95 25.76 -20.05 -9.96
C LYS A 95 24.26 -20.24 -10.22
N PHE A 96 23.43 -19.59 -9.42
CA PHE A 96 21.97 -19.63 -9.57
C PHE A 96 21.53 -18.99 -10.90
N SER A 97 22.07 -17.82 -11.24
CA SER A 97 21.80 -17.16 -12.52
C SER A 97 22.28 -17.99 -13.71
N LEU A 98 23.39 -18.72 -13.58
CA LEU A 98 23.88 -19.64 -14.62
C LEU A 98 23.05 -20.93 -14.72
N SER A 99 22.36 -21.33 -13.66
CA SER A 99 21.46 -22.48 -13.66
C SER A 99 20.07 -22.19 -14.28
N LEU A 100 19.76 -20.92 -14.49
CA LEU A 100 18.60 -20.47 -15.25
C LEU A 100 19.08 -20.18 -16.69
N ASP A 101 18.95 -21.16 -17.58
CA ASP A 101 19.47 -21.10 -18.96
C ASP A 101 18.92 -19.91 -19.77
N ASN A 102 19.74 -18.86 -19.93
CA ASN A 102 20.16 -18.23 -21.20
C ASN A 102 20.62 -16.77 -21.00
N ALA A 103 21.84 -16.60 -20.50
CA ALA A 103 22.84 -15.68 -21.04
C ALA A 103 24.10 -15.77 -20.18
N ARG A 104 25.27 -15.70 -20.79
CA ARG A 104 26.53 -15.43 -20.09
C ARG A 104 26.45 -14.01 -19.50
N LEU A 105 25.81 -13.87 -18.35
CA LEU A 105 25.83 -12.63 -17.61
C LEU A 105 27.25 -12.45 -17.05
N SER A 106 27.94 -11.43 -17.55
CA SER A 106 29.20 -10.97 -16.97
C SER A 106 28.98 -10.52 -15.52
N ARG A 107 30.04 -10.47 -14.69
CA ARG A 107 29.96 -9.86 -13.35
C ARG A 107 29.31 -8.48 -13.38
N ASP A 108 29.59 -7.69 -14.41
CA ASP A 108 29.05 -6.34 -14.58
C ASP A 108 27.54 -6.36 -14.87
N THR A 109 27.05 -7.37 -15.60
CA THR A 109 25.61 -7.56 -15.85
C THR A 109 24.87 -7.99 -14.58
N LEU A 110 25.48 -8.84 -13.75
CA LEU A 110 24.95 -9.19 -12.43
C LEU A 110 24.96 -8.01 -11.46
N GLN A 111 26.00 -7.18 -11.47
CA GLN A 111 26.04 -5.95 -10.69
C GLN A 111 24.98 -4.95 -11.18
N THR A 112 24.65 -4.95 -12.48
CA THR A 112 23.54 -4.17 -13.06
C THR A 112 22.17 -4.74 -12.70
N LEU A 113 22.00 -6.06 -12.66
CA LEU A 113 20.76 -6.71 -12.20
C LEU A 113 20.52 -6.55 -10.70
N LEU A 114 21.58 -6.57 -9.88
CA LEU A 114 21.54 -6.29 -8.44
C LEU A 114 21.35 -4.80 -8.15
N ARG A 115 21.76 -3.91 -9.07
CA ARG A 115 21.39 -2.49 -9.06
C ARG A 115 19.92 -2.25 -9.42
N ASN A 116 19.21 -3.23 -9.98
CA ASN A 116 17.83 -3.08 -10.46
C ASN A 116 16.76 -4.06 -9.87
N PRO A 117 16.79 -4.40 -8.57
CA PRO A 117 15.61 -4.82 -7.84
C PRO A 117 15.48 -3.96 -6.58
N CYS A 118 15.31 -2.65 -6.74
CA CYS A 118 15.21 -1.69 -5.63
C CYS A 118 14.22 -2.17 -4.55
N THR A 119 13.13 -2.82 -4.95
CA THR A 119 12.12 -3.34 -4.03
C THR A 119 12.60 -4.55 -3.23
N SER A 120 13.33 -5.50 -3.84
CA SER A 120 13.82 -6.70 -3.12
C SER A 120 14.87 -6.34 -2.09
N VAL A 121 15.78 -5.41 -2.40
CA VAL A 121 16.73 -4.87 -1.43
C VAL A 121 16.00 -4.16 -0.29
N CYS A 122 14.95 -3.38 -0.58
CA CYS A 122 14.14 -2.74 0.46
C CYS A 122 13.50 -3.75 1.43
N TYR A 123 13.04 -4.92 0.94
CA TYR A 123 12.53 -5.97 1.84
C TYR A 123 13.64 -6.54 2.72
N LEU A 124 14.81 -6.84 2.17
CA LEU A 124 15.95 -7.33 2.96
C LEU A 124 16.36 -6.33 4.02
N VAL A 125 16.40 -5.03 3.68
CA VAL A 125 16.67 -3.95 4.66
C VAL A 125 15.58 -3.90 5.73
N ALA A 126 14.31 -4.06 5.36
CA ALA A 126 13.22 -4.10 6.34
C ALA A 126 13.32 -5.30 7.28
N PHE A 127 13.57 -6.51 6.75
CA PHE A 127 13.76 -7.71 7.56
C PHE A 127 14.96 -7.56 8.50
N HIS A 128 16.09 -7.07 7.97
CA HIS A 128 17.30 -6.84 8.76
C HIS A 128 17.06 -5.80 9.86
N ALA A 129 16.37 -4.70 9.55
CA ALA A 129 16.00 -3.68 10.53
C ALA A 129 15.06 -4.24 11.60
N PHE A 130 13.99 -4.95 11.23
CA PHE A 130 13.03 -5.52 12.18
C PHE A 130 13.66 -6.58 13.08
N TYR A 131 14.53 -7.43 12.52
CA TYR A 131 15.26 -8.43 13.30
C TYR A 131 16.24 -7.77 14.27
N THR A 132 17.07 -6.84 13.78
CA THR A 132 18.08 -6.15 14.60
C THR A 132 17.43 -5.31 15.70
N LEU A 133 16.33 -4.63 15.38
CA LEU A 133 15.58 -3.83 16.33
C LEU A 133 14.68 -4.68 17.24
N LYS A 134 14.63 -6.01 17.08
CA LYS A 134 13.80 -6.93 17.88
C LYS A 134 12.33 -6.53 17.86
N VAL A 135 11.76 -6.40 16.66
CA VAL A 135 10.33 -6.22 16.46
C VAL A 135 9.57 -7.46 16.90
N ASP A 136 8.48 -7.27 17.64
CA ASP A 136 7.65 -8.35 18.19
C ASP A 136 6.48 -8.73 17.26
N ALA A 137 5.97 -7.77 16.48
CA ALA A 137 4.92 -7.99 15.49
C ALA A 137 5.22 -7.21 14.21
N THR A 138 5.19 -7.89 13.05
CA THR A 138 5.55 -7.28 11.77
C THR A 138 4.38 -7.29 10.80
N ILE A 139 3.88 -6.13 10.43
CA ILE A 139 2.91 -5.99 9.34
C ILE A 139 3.68 -5.84 8.04
N LEU A 140 3.48 -6.76 7.10
CA LEU A 140 4.21 -6.82 5.84
C LEU A 140 3.23 -6.67 4.66
N GLU A 141 3.25 -5.51 4.00
CA GLU A 141 2.55 -5.33 2.73
C GLU A 141 3.29 -6.04 1.60
N VAL A 142 2.58 -6.92 0.88
CA VAL A 142 3.04 -7.47 -0.39
C VAL A 142 3.09 -6.34 -1.43
N GLY A 143 4.18 -6.24 -2.18
CA GLY A 143 4.26 -5.32 -3.32
C GLY A 143 3.31 -5.68 -4.47
N ILE A 144 3.86 -6.19 -5.59
CA ILE A 144 3.06 -6.64 -6.74
C ILE A 144 2.83 -8.14 -6.64
N GLY A 145 1.61 -8.57 -6.97
CA GLY A 145 1.21 -9.98 -7.02
C GLY A 145 0.98 -10.58 -5.63
N GLY A 146 1.36 -11.84 -5.53
CA GLY A 146 1.39 -12.65 -4.32
C GLY A 146 2.48 -13.67 -4.54
N THR A 147 2.15 -14.93 -4.85
CA THR A 147 3.01 -16.14 -4.93
C THR A 147 4.52 -15.97 -5.19
N TYR A 148 4.96 -15.09 -6.09
CA TYR A 148 6.38 -14.89 -6.45
C TYR A 148 7.00 -13.58 -5.92
N ASN A 149 6.33 -12.92 -4.97
CA ASN A 149 6.80 -11.68 -4.37
C ASN A 149 7.88 -11.96 -3.33
N SER A 150 8.90 -11.09 -3.26
CA SER A 150 10.03 -11.23 -2.33
C SER A 150 9.67 -11.12 -0.84
N THR A 151 8.42 -10.73 -0.50
CA THR A 151 7.89 -10.84 0.87
C THR A 151 7.49 -12.25 1.26
N ILE A 152 7.26 -13.15 0.29
CA ILE A 152 6.87 -14.54 0.51
C ILE A 152 8.14 -15.38 0.66
N ILE A 153 9.00 -14.93 1.54
CA ILE A 153 10.14 -15.71 2.04
C ILE A 153 9.92 -16.09 3.50
N VAL A 154 8.92 -15.50 4.16
CA VAL A 154 8.50 -15.84 5.52
C VAL A 154 7.72 -17.16 5.46
N PRO A 155 8.24 -18.27 6.01
CA PRO A 155 7.62 -19.58 5.82
C PRO A 155 6.25 -19.71 6.51
N LYS A 156 6.08 -19.11 7.69
CA LYS A 156 4.89 -19.24 8.53
C LYS A 156 4.46 -17.88 9.10
N PRO A 157 3.84 -17.00 8.28
CA PRO A 157 3.17 -15.82 8.81
C PRO A 157 2.06 -16.25 9.79
N VAL A 158 1.75 -15.40 10.76
CA VAL A 158 0.75 -15.67 11.80
C VAL A 158 -0.67 -15.64 11.21
N VAL A 159 -0.92 -14.70 10.29
CA VAL A 159 -2.18 -14.54 9.57
C VAL A 159 -1.93 -13.82 8.25
N THR A 160 -2.68 -14.18 7.22
CA THR A 160 -2.66 -13.53 5.90
C THR A 160 -4.01 -12.88 5.63
N GLY A 161 -4.04 -11.55 5.52
CA GLY A 161 -5.20 -10.80 5.03
C GLY A 161 -5.14 -10.55 3.53
N ILE A 162 -6.25 -10.77 2.85
CA ILE A 162 -6.37 -10.57 1.41
C ILE A 162 -7.38 -9.46 1.17
N THR A 163 -6.87 -8.28 0.81
CA THR A 163 -7.68 -7.13 0.39
C THR A 163 -8.30 -7.39 -0.99
N SER A 164 -9.15 -6.46 -1.47
CA SER A 164 -9.81 -6.60 -2.77
C SER A 164 -8.81 -6.93 -3.89
N LEU A 165 -9.08 -8.03 -4.61
CA LEU A 165 -8.37 -8.40 -5.81
C LEU A 165 -8.90 -7.64 -7.02
N GLY A 166 -7.98 -7.24 -7.89
CA GLY A 166 -8.23 -6.95 -9.29
C GLY A 166 -7.66 -8.08 -10.15
N LEU A 167 -7.80 -7.96 -11.47
CA LEU A 167 -7.36 -8.99 -12.41
C LEU A 167 -5.88 -9.39 -12.17
N GLY A 168 -5.63 -10.69 -11.98
CA GLY A 168 -4.29 -11.29 -12.05
C GLY A 168 -3.46 -11.42 -10.77
N HIS A 169 -4.05 -11.41 -9.56
CA HIS A 169 -3.28 -11.45 -8.31
C HIS A 169 -3.68 -12.65 -7.42
N GLN A 170 -2.69 -13.48 -7.03
CA GLN A 170 -2.88 -14.68 -6.19
C GLN A 170 -1.68 -14.85 -5.23
N GLY A 171 -1.92 -15.25 -3.98
CA GLY A 171 -0.93 -15.70 -2.97
C GLY A 171 -1.54 -15.61 -1.55
N VAL A 172 -1.12 -16.28 -0.46
CA VAL A 172 -0.33 -17.48 -0.13
C VAL A 172 -1.04 -18.08 1.08
N LEU A 173 -1.38 -19.37 1.15
CA LEU A 173 -2.29 -19.84 2.21
C LEU A 173 -1.97 -21.24 2.79
N GLY A 174 -0.97 -21.35 3.66
CA GLY A 174 -0.79 -22.50 4.59
C GLY A 174 -1.05 -22.15 6.07
N VAL A 175 -1.70 -21.01 6.30
CA VAL A 175 -1.92 -20.34 7.60
C VAL A 175 -3.35 -19.75 7.62
N PRO A 176 -3.84 -19.13 8.71
CA PRO A 176 -5.15 -18.47 8.68
C PRO A 176 -5.26 -17.43 7.57
N ALA A 177 -6.28 -17.58 6.73
CA ALA A 177 -6.55 -16.77 5.55
C ALA A 177 -7.81 -15.93 5.75
N LEU A 178 -7.68 -14.61 5.66
CA LEU A 178 -8.78 -13.66 5.87
C LEU A 178 -9.03 -12.82 4.61
N PRO A 179 -9.75 -13.32 3.61
CA PRO A 179 -10.16 -12.51 2.47
C PRO A 179 -11.33 -11.60 2.80
N VAL A 180 -11.34 -10.39 2.25
CA VAL A 180 -12.56 -9.57 2.17
C VAL A 180 -13.54 -10.17 1.17
N ASN A 181 -14.81 -9.80 1.24
CA ASN A 181 -15.80 -10.19 0.23
C ASN A 181 -15.42 -9.66 -1.17
N GLN A 182 -15.52 -10.51 -2.20
CA GLN A 182 -15.12 -10.20 -3.59
C GLN A 182 -16.04 -10.93 -4.58
N PRO A 183 -15.98 -10.63 -5.89
CA PRO A 183 -16.70 -11.39 -6.91
C PRO A 183 -16.49 -12.91 -6.82
N ASP A 184 -17.52 -13.68 -7.18
CA ASP A 184 -17.55 -15.13 -6.97
C ASP A 184 -16.39 -15.87 -7.65
N ASP A 185 -15.98 -15.42 -8.84
CA ASP A 185 -14.85 -15.98 -9.58
C ASP A 185 -13.52 -15.80 -8.84
N ALA A 186 -13.28 -14.61 -8.29
CA ALA A 186 -12.11 -14.32 -7.47
C ALA A 186 -12.15 -15.11 -6.14
N MET A 187 -13.32 -15.21 -5.51
CA MET A 187 -13.50 -15.96 -4.27
C MET A 187 -13.28 -17.46 -4.46
N GLU A 188 -13.73 -18.03 -5.58
CA GLU A 188 -13.50 -19.44 -5.90
C GLU A 188 -12.02 -19.77 -6.07
N VAL A 189 -11.28 -18.90 -6.77
CA VAL A 189 -9.82 -19.03 -6.87
C VAL A 189 -9.16 -18.99 -5.49
N LEU A 190 -9.59 -18.09 -4.60
CA LEU A 190 -9.05 -18.00 -3.24
C LEU A 190 -9.34 -19.25 -2.41
N ARG A 191 -10.56 -19.80 -2.48
CA ARG A 191 -10.92 -21.05 -1.79
C ARG A 191 -10.05 -22.20 -2.26
N LYS A 192 -9.95 -22.40 -3.58
CA LYS A 192 -9.11 -23.45 -4.16
C LYS A 192 -7.65 -23.32 -3.73
N ARG A 193 -7.10 -22.10 -3.73
CA ARG A 193 -5.72 -21.85 -3.27
C ARG A 193 -5.55 -22.12 -1.77
N ALA A 194 -6.55 -21.82 -0.95
CA ALA A 194 -6.54 -22.14 0.48
C ALA A 194 -6.51 -23.65 0.72
N GLU A 195 -7.28 -24.43 -0.05
CA GLU A 195 -7.27 -25.89 0.00
C GLU A 195 -5.93 -26.48 -0.47
N GLU A 196 -5.44 -26.05 -1.64
CA GLU A 196 -4.16 -26.52 -2.22
C GLU A 196 -2.98 -26.32 -1.27
N LEU A 197 -2.96 -25.18 -0.58
CA LEU A 197 -1.88 -24.79 0.32
C LEU A 197 -2.16 -25.19 1.79
N LYS A 198 -3.30 -25.84 2.06
CA LYS A 198 -3.73 -26.32 3.38
C LYS A 198 -3.80 -25.22 4.44
N ALA A 199 -4.49 -24.14 4.11
CA ALA A 199 -4.80 -23.06 5.04
C ALA A 199 -5.44 -23.63 6.31
N SER A 200 -4.95 -23.24 7.48
CA SER A 200 -5.51 -23.71 8.75
C SER A 200 -6.91 -23.15 9.02
N GLU A 201 -7.25 -22.02 8.42
CA GLU A 201 -8.56 -21.37 8.48
C GLU A 201 -8.78 -20.53 7.22
N PHE A 202 -10.03 -20.42 6.75
CA PHE A 202 -10.42 -19.54 5.67
C PHE A 202 -11.72 -18.81 6.04
N THR A 203 -11.61 -17.56 6.47
CA THR A 203 -12.73 -16.79 7.03
C THR A 203 -12.94 -15.50 6.26
N ILE A 204 -14.09 -15.37 5.60
CA ILE A 204 -14.44 -14.18 4.83
C ILE A 204 -14.79 -13.03 5.78
N VAL A 205 -14.12 -11.90 5.62
CA VAL A 205 -14.34 -10.71 6.44
C VAL A 205 -15.47 -9.86 5.86
N PRO A 206 -16.56 -9.60 6.62
CA PRO A 206 -17.66 -8.75 6.16
C PRO A 206 -17.31 -7.26 6.29
N ALA A 207 -17.96 -6.43 5.49
CA ALA A 207 -17.88 -4.97 5.55
C ALA A 207 -18.86 -4.37 6.57
N THR A 208 -18.91 -4.90 7.80
CA THR A 208 -19.91 -4.53 8.80
C THR A 208 -19.28 -4.30 10.19
N GLY A 209 -20.04 -3.67 11.09
CA GLY A 209 -19.65 -3.51 12.49
C GLY A 209 -18.81 -2.27 12.82
N LEU A 210 -18.61 -1.36 11.86
CA LEU A 210 -17.86 -0.10 12.03
C LEU A 210 -18.69 1.15 11.69
N SER A 211 -20.02 1.04 11.58
CA SER A 211 -20.89 2.16 11.15
C SER A 211 -20.83 3.38 12.09
N ASP A 212 -20.56 3.13 13.37
CA ASP A 212 -20.60 4.15 14.42
C ASP A 212 -19.19 4.70 14.73
N ILE A 213 -18.19 4.37 13.92
CA ILE A 213 -16.79 4.77 14.11
C ILE A 213 -16.35 5.65 12.95
N GLU A 214 -15.88 6.86 13.27
CA GLU A 214 -15.29 7.76 12.28
C GLU A 214 -13.85 7.34 11.97
N LEU A 215 -13.63 6.66 10.86
CA LEU A 215 -12.30 6.19 10.48
C LEU A 215 -11.35 7.35 10.19
N GLY A 216 -10.09 7.21 10.60
CA GLY A 216 -9.05 8.20 10.33
C GLY A 216 -8.69 8.36 8.84
N LEU A 217 -9.07 7.39 8.01
CA LEU A 217 -8.95 7.45 6.55
C LEU A 217 -10.33 7.58 5.93
N ALA A 218 -10.52 8.62 5.13
CA ALA A 218 -11.79 8.90 4.48
C ALA A 218 -12.07 7.98 3.27
N GLY A 219 -13.36 7.87 2.93
CA GLY A 219 -13.87 7.11 1.78
C GLY A 219 -14.51 5.78 2.18
N ALA A 220 -15.66 5.47 1.57
CA ALA A 220 -16.45 4.28 1.90
C ALA A 220 -15.68 2.95 1.78
N HIS A 221 -14.74 2.88 0.81
CA HIS A 221 -13.88 1.71 0.62
C HIS A 221 -12.93 1.44 1.80
N GLN A 222 -12.66 2.43 2.66
CA GLN A 222 -11.83 2.24 3.84
C GLN A 222 -12.50 1.41 4.93
N VAL A 223 -13.85 1.34 4.96
CA VAL A 223 -14.59 0.52 5.92
C VAL A 223 -14.18 -0.94 5.80
N LEU A 224 -14.15 -1.49 4.59
CA LEU A 224 -13.72 -2.86 4.35
C LEU A 224 -12.24 -3.08 4.71
N ASN A 225 -11.38 -2.10 4.41
CA ASN A 225 -9.96 -2.16 4.78
C ASN A 225 -9.77 -2.17 6.30
N ALA A 226 -10.58 -1.40 7.04
CA ALA A 226 -10.60 -1.34 8.50
C ALA A 226 -11.17 -2.62 9.12
N CYS A 227 -12.27 -3.17 8.60
CA CYS A 227 -12.82 -4.47 9.03
C CYS A 227 -11.77 -5.58 8.90
N LEU A 228 -11.05 -5.64 7.77
CA LEU A 228 -9.97 -6.59 7.58
C LEU A 228 -8.82 -6.38 8.58
N ALA A 229 -8.44 -5.13 8.84
CA ALA A 229 -7.39 -4.82 9.81
C ALA A 229 -7.77 -5.26 11.24
N VAL A 230 -9.02 -5.05 11.65
CA VAL A 230 -9.57 -5.54 12.91
C VAL A 230 -9.50 -7.06 12.98
N ALA A 231 -9.99 -7.77 11.96
CA ALA A 231 -9.99 -9.22 11.92
C ALA A 231 -8.56 -9.81 11.98
N MET A 232 -7.62 -9.20 11.25
CA MET A 232 -6.21 -9.61 11.31
C MET A 232 -5.59 -9.35 12.68
N ALA A 233 -5.82 -8.18 13.29
CA ALA A 233 -5.30 -7.87 14.61
C ALA A 233 -5.86 -8.82 15.68
N GLN A 234 -7.17 -9.12 15.64
CA GLN A 234 -7.80 -10.09 16.52
C GLN A 234 -7.21 -11.49 16.34
N LYS A 235 -7.10 -11.98 15.10
CA LYS A 235 -6.51 -13.30 14.80
C LYS A 235 -5.04 -13.38 15.23
N PHE A 236 -4.28 -12.30 15.04
CA PHE A 236 -2.90 -12.22 15.49
C PHE A 236 -2.79 -12.35 17.02
N LEU A 237 -3.60 -11.60 17.76
CA LEU A 237 -3.66 -11.65 19.23
C LEU A 237 -4.17 -13.00 19.74
N GLU A 238 -5.12 -13.62 19.04
CA GLU A 238 -5.59 -14.98 19.33
C GLU A 238 -4.44 -15.99 19.23
N VAL A 239 -3.70 -15.99 18.11
CA VAL A 239 -2.61 -16.96 17.89
C VAL A 239 -1.41 -16.69 18.81
N LYS A 240 -1.07 -15.42 19.06
CA LYS A 240 0.13 -15.06 19.84
C LYS A 240 -0.11 -15.05 21.35
N GLU A 241 -1.31 -14.72 21.79
CA GLU A 241 -1.62 -14.46 23.20
C GLU A 241 -2.84 -15.23 23.71
N SER A 242 -3.43 -16.10 22.90
CA SER A 242 -4.66 -16.84 23.25
C SER A 242 -5.82 -15.92 23.65
N LEU A 243 -5.80 -14.67 23.17
CA LEU A 243 -6.87 -13.70 23.41
C LEU A 243 -8.05 -13.99 22.49
N LYS A 244 -9.21 -14.22 23.07
CA LYS A 244 -10.42 -14.45 22.29
C LYS A 244 -10.89 -13.13 21.67
N PRO A 245 -11.39 -13.15 20.42
CA PRO A 245 -12.04 -11.99 19.83
C PRO A 245 -13.22 -11.55 20.70
N GLU A 246 -13.25 -10.27 21.08
CA GLU A 246 -14.39 -9.67 21.76
C GLU A 246 -15.49 -9.31 20.74
N SER A 247 -16.75 -9.42 21.14
CA SER A 247 -17.90 -9.04 20.31
C SER A 247 -17.99 -7.53 20.07
N THR A 248 -17.39 -6.75 20.96
CA THR A 248 -17.36 -5.29 20.91
C THR A 248 -15.91 -4.86 20.84
N LEU A 249 -15.61 -3.87 19.99
CA LEU A 249 -14.25 -3.38 19.87
C LEU A 249 -13.83 -2.66 21.16
N SER A 250 -12.66 -3.05 21.68
CA SER A 250 -12.04 -2.32 22.78
C SER A 250 -11.73 -0.88 22.37
N LYS A 251 -11.64 0.01 23.37
CA LYS A 251 -11.25 1.41 23.16
C LYS A 251 -9.97 1.57 22.33
N ALA A 252 -8.98 0.70 22.54
CA ALA A 252 -7.73 0.72 21.78
C ALA A 252 -7.90 0.40 20.29
N PHE A 253 -8.84 -0.49 19.94
CA PHE A 253 -9.15 -0.79 18.54
C PHE A 253 -9.86 0.39 17.88
N VAL A 254 -10.82 1.01 18.57
CA VAL A 254 -11.55 2.19 18.08
C VAL A 254 -10.59 3.36 17.87
N GLU A 255 -9.81 3.74 18.89
CA GLU A 255 -8.80 4.79 18.77
C GLU A 255 -7.78 4.46 17.66
N GLY A 256 -7.43 3.18 17.54
CA GLY A 256 -6.52 2.68 16.51
C GLY A 256 -7.02 2.90 15.10
N LEU A 257 -8.34 2.87 14.88
CA LEU A 257 -9.00 3.15 13.62
C LEU A 257 -9.16 4.67 13.37
N GLU A 258 -9.55 5.43 14.38
CA GLU A 258 -9.84 6.88 14.29
C GLU A 258 -8.59 7.73 14.03
N GLN A 259 -7.45 7.36 14.62
CA GLN A 259 -6.23 8.17 14.56
C GLN A 259 -5.38 7.95 13.31
N VAL A 260 -5.69 6.93 12.49
CA VAL A 260 -4.84 6.58 11.34
C VAL A 260 -4.76 7.76 10.38
N ARG A 261 -3.54 8.11 10.00
CA ARG A 261 -3.26 9.05 8.91
C ARG A 261 -2.30 8.38 7.94
N TRP A 262 -2.64 8.40 6.66
CA TRP A 262 -1.82 7.79 5.62
C TRP A 262 -1.65 8.77 4.46
N PRO A 263 -0.45 9.34 4.26
CA PRO A 263 -0.22 10.30 3.20
C PRO A 263 -0.66 9.78 1.83
N GLY A 264 -1.28 10.65 1.02
CA GLY A 264 -1.79 10.31 -0.32
C GLY A 264 -3.01 9.39 -0.35
N ARG A 265 -3.75 9.24 0.76
CA ARG A 265 -5.05 8.54 0.80
C ARG A 265 -6.14 9.47 1.30
N CYS A 266 -6.94 10.00 0.37
CA CYS A 266 -8.03 10.92 0.66
C CYS A 266 -7.60 12.02 1.65
N GLN A 267 -6.43 12.60 1.41
CA GLN A 267 -5.75 13.49 2.34
C GLN A 267 -6.11 14.94 2.04
N ILE A 268 -6.52 15.68 3.07
CA ILE A 268 -6.76 17.13 2.99
C ILE A 268 -5.58 17.86 3.64
N ILE A 269 -4.98 18.80 2.94
CA ILE A 269 -3.92 19.67 3.47
C ILE A 269 -4.32 21.13 3.24
N GLN A 270 -4.35 21.92 4.32
CA GLN A 270 -4.50 23.37 4.23
C GLN A 270 -3.14 24.01 3.93
N ASP A 271 -3.05 24.89 2.93
CA ASP A 271 -1.86 25.72 2.74
C ASP A 271 -1.64 26.53 4.03
N PRO A 272 -0.44 26.47 4.66
CA PRO A 272 -0.13 27.30 5.83
C PRO A 272 -0.36 28.80 5.62
N LYS A 273 -0.34 29.27 4.36
CA LYS A 273 -0.65 30.67 4.00
C LYS A 273 -2.13 30.92 3.67
N GLY A 274 -2.98 29.91 3.78
CA GLY A 274 -4.42 30.00 3.52
C GLY A 274 -4.81 30.24 2.06
N ARG A 275 -3.92 29.96 1.09
CA ARG A 275 -4.18 30.25 -0.33
C ARG A 275 -4.95 29.15 -1.06
N ALA A 276 -4.88 27.92 -0.56
CA ALA A 276 -5.53 26.77 -1.19
C ALA A 276 -5.76 25.65 -0.17
N THR A 277 -6.78 24.84 -0.45
CA THR A 277 -6.95 23.51 0.16
C THR A 277 -6.52 22.46 -0.86
N TRP A 278 -5.61 21.58 -0.47
CA TRP A 278 -5.13 20.48 -1.29
C TRP A 278 -5.87 19.19 -0.95
N PHE A 279 -6.45 18.56 -1.96
CA PHE A 279 -7.05 17.23 -1.88
C PHE A 279 -6.15 16.25 -2.62
N LEU A 280 -5.46 15.39 -1.87
CA LEU A 280 -4.42 14.50 -2.40
C LEU A 280 -4.84 13.04 -2.30
N ASP A 281 -4.81 12.33 -3.43
CA ASP A 281 -5.00 10.88 -3.47
C ASP A 281 -4.11 10.22 -4.54
N GLY A 282 -3.57 9.04 -4.21
CA GLY A 282 -2.77 8.21 -5.12
C GLY A 282 -3.58 7.35 -6.10
N ALA A 283 -4.83 7.70 -6.40
CA ALA A 283 -5.68 7.03 -7.37
C ALA A 283 -5.03 7.03 -8.77
N HIS A 284 -4.97 5.86 -9.41
CA HIS A 284 -4.25 5.67 -10.67
C HIS A 284 -4.89 4.61 -11.59
N THR A 285 -6.07 4.11 -11.23
CA THR A 285 -6.97 3.31 -12.07
C THR A 285 -8.37 3.93 -12.04
N ILE A 286 -9.22 3.58 -13.00
CA ILE A 286 -10.59 4.08 -13.11
C ILE A 286 -11.38 3.84 -11.82
N GLU A 287 -11.25 2.65 -11.23
CA GLU A 287 -11.96 2.25 -10.02
C GLU A 287 -11.49 3.05 -8.79
N SER A 288 -10.17 3.24 -8.66
CA SER A 288 -9.64 4.09 -7.56
C SER A 288 -10.00 5.56 -7.74
N LEU A 289 -10.16 6.01 -8.99
CA LEU A 289 -10.54 7.39 -9.29
C LEU A 289 -12.02 7.62 -8.96
N ASP A 290 -12.90 6.66 -9.26
CA ASP A 290 -14.29 6.69 -8.79
C ASP A 290 -14.36 6.84 -7.26
N CYS A 291 -13.61 6.01 -6.53
CA CYS A 291 -13.52 6.09 -5.06
C CYS A 291 -13.04 7.47 -4.57
N CYS A 292 -11.99 8.01 -5.19
CA CYS A 292 -11.45 9.32 -4.87
C CYS A 292 -12.46 10.44 -5.11
N ILE A 293 -13.21 10.38 -6.21
CA ILE A 293 -14.18 11.42 -6.56
C ILE A 293 -15.39 11.37 -5.66
N ARG A 294 -15.89 10.17 -5.32
CA ARG A 294 -16.97 10.04 -4.34
C ARG A 294 -16.59 10.65 -2.99
N TRP A 295 -15.35 10.44 -2.54
CA TRP A 295 -14.83 11.10 -1.35
C TRP A 295 -14.82 12.62 -1.50
N PHE A 296 -14.22 13.15 -2.58
CA PHE A 296 -14.13 14.60 -2.81
C PHE A 296 -15.50 15.28 -2.84
N VAL A 297 -16.48 14.66 -3.51
CA VAL A 297 -17.86 15.15 -3.69
C VAL A 297 -18.73 14.86 -2.45
N SER A 298 -18.19 14.25 -1.39
CA SER A 298 -18.96 14.01 -0.18
C SER A 298 -19.27 15.35 0.55
N PRO A 299 -20.47 15.50 1.14
CA PRO A 299 -20.83 16.69 1.90
C PRO A 299 -19.84 16.94 3.03
N GLY A 300 -19.40 18.20 3.17
CA GLY A 300 -18.41 18.62 4.17
C GLY A 300 -16.95 18.39 3.76
N VAL A 301 -16.68 17.81 2.59
CA VAL A 301 -15.31 17.64 2.05
C VAL A 301 -14.94 18.81 1.14
N ALA A 302 -15.28 18.73 -0.15
CA ALA A 302 -15.14 19.87 -1.07
C ALA A 302 -16.47 20.58 -1.31
N ILE A 303 -17.59 19.90 -1.02
CA ILE A 303 -18.93 20.45 -1.15
C ILE A 303 -19.40 20.94 0.23
N PRO A 304 -19.76 22.23 0.37
CA PRO A 304 -20.32 22.76 1.61
C PRO A 304 -21.60 22.01 2.04
N LEU A 305 -21.72 21.72 3.34
CA LEU A 305 -22.89 21.06 3.93
C LEU A 305 -24.17 21.88 3.70
N GLU A 306 -24.07 23.20 3.79
CA GLU A 306 -25.16 24.14 3.54
C GLU A 306 -24.94 24.87 2.21
N ALA A 307 -26.03 25.20 1.51
CA ALA A 307 -25.98 26.07 0.35
C ALA A 307 -25.55 27.48 0.81
N SER A 308 -24.26 27.78 0.72
CA SER A 308 -23.75 29.12 1.01
C SER A 308 -23.95 30.02 -0.21
N TYR A 309 -24.36 31.28 -0.01
CA TYR A 309 -24.41 32.30 -1.06
C TYR A 309 -23.02 32.79 -1.51
N VAL A 310 -21.95 32.18 -1.02
CA VAL A 310 -20.57 32.53 -1.41
C VAL A 310 -20.27 31.86 -2.74
N GLU A 311 -19.75 32.63 -3.70
CA GLU A 311 -19.26 32.06 -4.97
C GLU A 311 -18.25 30.95 -4.67
N PRO A 312 -18.39 29.77 -5.29
CA PRO A 312 -17.46 28.68 -5.07
C PRO A 312 -16.06 29.09 -5.50
N LEU A 313 -15.05 28.75 -4.67
CA LEU A 313 -13.66 28.99 -5.02
C LEU A 313 -13.28 28.16 -6.26
N PRO A 314 -12.41 28.69 -7.15
CA PRO A 314 -11.93 27.92 -8.28
C PRO A 314 -11.29 26.60 -7.84
N CYS A 315 -11.67 25.51 -8.48
CA CYS A 315 -11.16 24.18 -8.21
C CYS A 315 -10.38 23.62 -9.41
N ILE A 316 -9.08 23.47 -9.22
CA ILE A 316 -8.14 22.98 -10.25
C ILE A 316 -7.85 21.51 -10.00
N ARG A 317 -7.95 20.69 -11.05
CA ARG A 317 -7.58 19.27 -11.02
C ARG A 317 -6.18 19.09 -11.57
N MET A 318 -5.33 18.36 -10.85
CA MET A 318 -3.95 18.06 -11.29
C MET A 318 -3.73 16.55 -11.32
N PHE A 319 -3.28 16.05 -12.47
CA PHE A 319 -2.99 14.63 -12.66
C PHE A 319 -1.57 14.43 -13.15
N ASN A 320 -0.89 13.42 -12.63
CA ASN A 320 0.29 12.87 -13.31
C ASN A 320 -0.13 11.67 -14.17
N ILE A 321 -0.04 11.81 -15.49
CA ILE A 321 -0.35 10.74 -16.45
C ILE A 321 0.93 10.05 -16.87
N THR A 322 1.03 8.76 -16.55
CA THR A 322 2.16 7.91 -16.95
C THR A 322 1.64 6.63 -17.60
N HIS A 323 2.51 5.93 -18.35
CA HIS A 323 2.27 4.57 -18.87
C HIS A 323 1.02 4.41 -19.77
N GLY A 324 0.82 5.31 -20.74
CA GLY A 324 -0.23 5.16 -21.76
C GLY A 324 -1.66 5.41 -21.29
N ARG A 325 -1.84 5.99 -20.09
CA ARG A 325 -3.16 6.43 -19.60
C ARG A 325 -3.66 7.64 -20.40
N SER A 326 -4.97 7.73 -20.59
CA SER A 326 -5.62 8.79 -21.38
C SER A 326 -6.35 9.77 -20.47
N GLY A 327 -5.96 11.05 -20.52
CA GLY A 327 -6.63 12.13 -19.80
C GLY A 327 -8.14 12.16 -20.04
N PRO A 328 -8.62 12.12 -21.31
CA PRO A 328 -10.04 12.03 -21.61
C PRO A 328 -10.79 10.86 -20.93
N SER A 329 -10.17 9.68 -20.85
CA SER A 329 -10.79 8.53 -20.19
C SER A 329 -10.89 8.72 -18.67
N LEU A 330 -9.87 9.31 -18.04
CA LEU A 330 -9.90 9.65 -16.62
C LEU A 330 -10.99 10.69 -16.33
N LEU A 331 -11.08 11.75 -17.13
CA LEU A 331 -12.11 12.79 -16.98
C LEU A 331 -13.53 12.23 -17.10
N ARG A 332 -13.78 11.36 -18.09
CA ARG A 332 -15.10 10.72 -18.24
C ARG A 332 -15.50 9.92 -17.01
N ALA A 333 -14.57 9.11 -16.48
CA ALA A 333 -14.82 8.32 -15.27
C ALA A 333 -15.15 9.21 -14.06
N MET A 334 -14.42 10.31 -13.90
CA MET A 334 -14.65 11.26 -12.81
C MET A 334 -16.01 11.96 -12.93
N ASN A 335 -16.36 12.44 -14.12
CA ASN A 335 -17.63 13.13 -14.33
C ASN A 335 -18.82 12.20 -14.08
N ALA A 336 -18.71 10.92 -14.45
CA ALA A 336 -19.70 9.90 -14.13
C ALA A 336 -19.81 9.68 -12.60
N ALA A 337 -18.70 9.44 -11.91
CA ALA A 337 -18.67 9.25 -10.46
C ALA A 337 -19.24 10.46 -9.70
N LYS A 338 -18.93 11.68 -10.16
CA LYS A 338 -19.46 12.93 -9.64
C LYS A 338 -20.97 13.00 -9.78
N LEU A 339 -21.49 12.77 -10.99
CA LEU A 339 -22.91 12.86 -11.27
C LEU A 339 -23.72 11.90 -10.39
N ASP A 340 -23.24 10.67 -10.24
CA ASP A 340 -23.89 9.68 -9.39
C ASP A 340 -23.87 10.08 -7.91
N GLN A 341 -22.76 10.65 -7.44
CA GLN A 341 -22.61 11.08 -6.06
C GLN A 341 -23.47 12.31 -5.73
N LEU A 342 -23.56 13.31 -6.63
CA LEU A 342 -24.43 14.48 -6.45
C LEU A 342 -25.91 14.09 -6.39
N LYS A 343 -26.34 13.19 -7.28
CA LYS A 343 -27.70 12.62 -7.27
C LYS A 343 -28.01 11.91 -5.95
N LEU A 344 -27.05 11.16 -5.40
CA LEU A 344 -27.21 10.46 -4.13
C LEU A 344 -27.50 11.42 -2.97
N TYR A 345 -26.96 12.64 -3.03
CA TYR A 345 -27.18 13.68 -2.01
C TYR A 345 -28.28 14.69 -2.38
N GLY A 346 -29.04 14.45 -3.47
CA GLY A 346 -30.12 15.34 -3.90
C GLY A 346 -29.64 16.74 -4.29
N ARG A 347 -28.42 16.86 -4.83
CA ARG A 347 -27.86 18.12 -5.30
C ARG A 347 -28.05 18.22 -6.82
N ASP A 348 -28.68 19.30 -7.28
CA ASP A 348 -28.91 19.61 -8.71
C ASP A 348 -27.81 20.53 -9.29
N GLU A 349 -26.65 20.61 -8.61
CA GLU A 349 -25.50 21.38 -9.07
C GLU A 349 -25.00 20.84 -10.41
N ASP A 350 -24.70 21.75 -11.36
CA ASP A 350 -24.19 21.35 -12.66
C ASP A 350 -22.86 20.57 -12.51
N PRO A 351 -22.76 19.35 -13.06
CA PRO A 351 -21.52 18.58 -13.09
C PRO A 351 -20.33 19.29 -13.73
N GLU A 352 -20.55 20.35 -14.50
CA GLU A 352 -19.48 21.19 -15.06
C GLU A 352 -18.99 22.26 -14.06
N MET A 353 -19.77 22.62 -13.04
CA MET A 353 -19.52 23.78 -12.15
C MET A 353 -18.66 23.53 -10.89
N ILE A 354 -18.15 22.32 -10.64
CA ILE A 354 -17.27 22.08 -9.45
C ILE A 354 -15.78 22.13 -9.81
N PHE A 355 -15.43 22.23 -11.09
CA PHE A 355 -14.03 22.18 -11.50
C PHE A 355 -13.77 23.02 -12.74
N ASP A 356 -13.00 24.09 -12.57
CA ASP A 356 -12.76 25.10 -13.61
C ASP A 356 -11.66 24.68 -14.60
N GLU A 357 -10.69 23.90 -14.13
CA GLU A 357 -9.51 23.54 -14.94
C GLU A 357 -9.03 22.11 -14.65
N ALA A 358 -8.45 21.46 -15.66
CA ALA A 358 -7.77 20.18 -15.53
C ALA A 358 -6.37 20.24 -16.16
N ILE A 359 -5.36 19.97 -15.34
CA ILE A 359 -3.95 19.97 -15.71
C ILE A 359 -3.45 18.53 -15.75
N PHE A 360 -2.90 18.13 -16.90
CA PHE A 360 -2.26 16.85 -17.10
C PHE A 360 -0.75 17.03 -17.15
N CYS A 361 -0.09 16.69 -16.06
CA CYS A 361 1.36 16.67 -15.93
C CYS A 361 1.92 15.38 -16.53
N THR A 362 3.11 15.49 -17.12
CA THR A 362 3.98 14.37 -17.46
C THR A 362 5.08 14.24 -16.40
N ASN A 363 5.88 13.17 -16.43
CA ASN A 363 7.09 13.06 -15.60
C ASN A 363 8.21 14.05 -16.00
N THR A 364 7.97 14.93 -16.97
CA THR A 364 8.90 15.98 -17.37
C THR A 364 8.87 17.09 -16.33
N THR A 365 9.86 17.10 -15.44
CA THR A 365 9.90 17.96 -14.25
C THR A 365 10.10 19.44 -14.59
N TYR A 366 10.73 19.74 -15.73
CA TYR A 366 11.13 21.10 -16.11
C TYR A 366 10.59 21.51 -17.49
N ILE A 367 10.34 22.81 -17.64
CA ILE A 367 9.79 23.43 -18.87
C ILE A 367 10.73 23.25 -20.08
N ASP A 368 12.03 23.13 -19.84
CA ASP A 368 13.04 22.88 -20.86
C ASP A 368 13.05 21.43 -21.37
N GLY A 369 12.18 20.57 -20.84
CA GLY A 369 12.12 19.15 -21.17
C GLY A 369 13.03 18.28 -20.31
N ALA A 370 13.79 18.86 -19.39
CA ALA A 370 14.62 18.10 -18.46
C ALA A 370 13.74 17.41 -17.41
N SER A 371 14.26 16.30 -16.90
CA SER A 371 13.69 15.56 -15.79
C SER A 371 14.72 15.42 -14.70
N ASN A 372 14.30 15.45 -13.44
CA ASN A 372 15.21 15.07 -12.36
C ASN A 372 15.42 13.55 -12.43
N HIS A 373 16.65 13.09 -12.63
CA HIS A 373 16.98 11.66 -12.71
C HIS A 373 16.47 10.85 -11.51
N ASP A 374 16.36 11.47 -10.33
CA ASP A 374 15.81 10.86 -9.12
C ASP A 374 14.29 10.62 -9.18
N LEU A 375 13.59 11.30 -10.10
CA LEU A 375 12.13 11.25 -10.30
C LEU A 375 11.71 10.56 -11.60
N VAL A 376 12.68 10.10 -12.41
CA VAL A 376 12.42 9.37 -13.65
C VAL A 376 12.27 7.89 -13.35
N SER A 377 11.13 7.31 -13.72
CA SER A 377 10.98 5.86 -13.81
C SER A 377 11.95 5.34 -14.88
N LEU A 378 12.94 4.53 -14.51
CA LEU A 378 13.92 3.93 -15.44
C LEU A 378 13.29 3.05 -16.54
N ARG A 379 11.97 2.79 -16.51
CA ARG A 379 11.23 2.19 -17.63
C ARG A 379 10.99 3.15 -18.80
N ASP A 380 11.06 4.46 -18.60
CA ASP A 380 10.74 5.45 -19.64
C ASP A 380 11.92 5.69 -20.62
N ALA A 381 13.12 5.22 -20.29
CA ALA A 381 14.32 5.45 -21.11
C ALA A 381 14.32 4.70 -22.47
N SER A 382 13.39 3.77 -22.72
CA SER A 382 13.30 3.03 -23.98
C SER A 382 12.24 3.56 -24.97
N PHE A 383 11.49 4.62 -24.62
CA PHE A 383 10.43 5.18 -25.48
C PHE A 383 10.52 6.70 -25.60
N SER A 384 11.72 7.25 -25.82
CA SER A 384 11.87 8.64 -26.28
C SER A 384 11.89 8.69 -27.80
N ASN A 385 10.71 8.69 -28.43
CA ASN A 385 10.48 9.29 -29.74
C ASN A 385 9.04 9.81 -29.77
N SER A 386 8.84 11.02 -29.23
CA SER A 386 7.57 11.73 -29.30
C SER A 386 7.39 12.32 -30.70
N SER A 387 6.36 11.88 -31.41
CA SER A 387 5.81 12.59 -32.56
C SER A 387 5.00 13.80 -32.09
N ARG A 388 5.32 14.99 -32.60
CA ARG A 388 4.41 16.14 -32.62
C ARG A 388 3.36 15.87 -33.71
N ALA A 389 2.08 15.97 -33.38
CA ALA A 389 1.02 16.19 -34.36
C ALA A 389 0.25 17.43 -33.92
N SER A 390 0.21 18.42 -34.81
CA SER A 390 -0.56 19.65 -34.71
C SER A 390 -1.92 19.49 -35.40
N SER A 391 -2.92 20.16 -34.80
CA SER A 391 -4.33 20.38 -35.20
C SER A 391 -5.20 19.15 -35.39
#